data_AF-A0AAW3T5A7-F1
#
_entry.id   AF-A0AAW3T5A7-F1
#
_cell.length_a   1.000
_cell.length_b   1.000
_cell.length_c   1.000
_cell.angle_alpha   90.00
_cell.angle_beta   90.00
_cell.angle_gamma   90.00
#
_symmetry.space_group_name_H-M   'P 1'
#
loop_
_entity.id
_entity.type
_entity.pdbx_description
1 polymer ?
#
loop_
_entity_poly.entity_id
_entity_poly.type
_entity_poly.pdbx_seq_one_letter_code
_entity_poly.pdbx_strand_id
1 'polypeptide(L)'
;MGPDDAFDEHLTARMPWTEVVGVLERLGWTPCGTGDWAYALRSPSGALAARISPFDPAGAYSAALYREAAHTRQVPALVDHRVLDGGADLTVMEYLAPVPEAEGIAFQRSITRREPEVATLAAHIADVHARGAREQPWWGPLDDNPANVMRGADGRLVVADLFYADGPALYRAVRDDPDRIVRDYPEHLRRHMTELPLASSGGWADGDAERMRAGLAATDARLRGRG
;
A
#
# COMPACT_ATOMS: atom_id res chain seq x y z
N MET A 1 16.29 9.23 -12.27
CA MET A 1 16.86 8.03 -11.61
C MET A 1 18.33 7.98 -11.97
N GLY A 2 19.23 7.94 -10.99
CA GLY A 2 20.65 7.72 -11.25
C GLY A 2 20.92 6.24 -11.58
N PRO A 3 22.09 5.89 -12.13
CA PRO A 3 22.46 4.49 -12.39
C PRO A 3 22.44 3.63 -11.11
N ASP A 4 22.76 4.24 -9.96
CA ASP A 4 22.79 3.56 -8.66
C ASP A 4 21.40 3.17 -8.12
N ASP A 5 20.33 3.73 -8.70
CA ASP A 5 18.95 3.45 -8.33
C ASP A 5 18.23 2.56 -9.37
N ALA A 6 18.95 2.03 -10.36
CA ALA A 6 18.35 1.21 -11.41
C ALA A 6 17.79 -0.10 -10.82
N PHE A 7 16.47 -0.29 -10.93
CA PHE A 7 15.79 -1.51 -10.49
C PHE A 7 14.87 -2.10 -11.57
N ASP A 8 14.35 -1.25 -12.47
CA ASP A 8 13.26 -1.58 -13.40
C ASP A 8 13.56 -2.83 -14.25
N GLU A 9 14.76 -2.90 -14.85
CA GLU A 9 15.20 -4.01 -15.70
C GLU A 9 15.33 -5.34 -14.96
N HIS A 10 15.37 -5.33 -13.63
CA HIS A 10 15.50 -6.51 -12.78
C HIS A 10 14.17 -7.00 -12.22
N LEU A 11 13.08 -6.25 -12.39
CA LEU A 11 11.78 -6.57 -11.82
C LEU A 11 10.74 -6.85 -12.91
N THR A 12 9.87 -7.82 -12.66
CA THR A 12 8.71 -8.08 -13.52
C THR A 12 7.45 -8.21 -12.67
N ALA A 13 6.29 -7.87 -13.24
CA ALA A 13 5.00 -8.00 -12.55
C ALA A 13 4.65 -9.46 -12.19
N ARG A 14 5.38 -10.46 -12.71
CA ARG A 14 5.16 -11.88 -12.43
C ARG A 14 6.01 -12.40 -11.25
N MET A 15 6.90 -11.57 -10.71
CA MET A 15 7.73 -11.95 -9.58
C MET A 15 6.90 -11.96 -8.29
N PRO A 16 7.10 -12.95 -7.41
CA PRO A 16 6.55 -12.89 -6.06
C PRO A 16 7.22 -11.76 -5.28
N TRP A 17 6.49 -11.16 -4.35
CA TRP A 17 6.97 -9.99 -3.60
C TRP A 17 8.26 -10.27 -2.80
N THR A 18 8.44 -11.49 -2.30
CA THR A 18 9.67 -11.91 -1.59
C THR A 18 10.89 -11.90 -2.50
N GLU A 19 10.73 -12.27 -3.77
CA GLU A 19 11.80 -12.20 -4.76
C GLU A 19 12.12 -10.76 -5.11
N VAL A 20 11.10 -9.89 -5.23
CA VAL A 20 11.30 -8.44 -5.41
C VAL A 20 12.14 -7.85 -4.28
N VAL A 21 11.80 -8.16 -3.02
CA VAL A 21 12.61 -7.74 -1.85
C VAL A 21 14.05 -8.24 -1.99
N GLY A 22 14.25 -9.53 -2.24
CA GLY A 22 15.60 -10.10 -2.36
C GLY A 22 16.40 -9.54 -3.55
N VAL A 23 15.76 -9.19 -4.66
CA VAL A 23 16.41 -8.51 -5.80
C VAL A 23 16.87 -7.12 -5.39
N LEU A 24 15.99 -6.32 -4.79
CA LEU A 24 16.32 -4.96 -4.35
C LEU A 24 17.46 -4.95 -3.33
N GLU A 25 17.45 -5.87 -2.35
CA GLU A 25 18.55 -6.03 -1.39
C GLU A 25 19.88 -6.38 -2.08
N ARG A 26 19.87 -7.27 -3.09
CA ARG A 26 21.09 -7.57 -3.87
C ARG A 26 21.59 -6.39 -4.69
N LEU A 27 20.70 -5.48 -5.08
CA LEU A 27 21.04 -4.20 -5.72
C LEU A 27 21.49 -3.14 -4.71
N GLY A 28 21.57 -3.47 -3.42
CA GLY A 28 22.07 -2.58 -2.37
C GLY A 28 21.00 -1.73 -1.69
N TRP A 29 19.71 -1.98 -1.96
CA TRP A 29 18.64 -1.33 -1.20
C TRP A 29 18.62 -1.85 0.23
N THR A 30 18.43 -0.96 1.20
CA THR A 30 18.51 -1.31 2.63
C THR A 30 17.18 -1.08 3.34
N PRO A 31 16.77 -1.93 4.31
CA PRO A 31 15.58 -1.68 5.11
C PRO A 31 15.58 -0.30 5.76
N CYS A 32 14.48 0.43 5.62
CA CYS A 32 14.32 1.77 6.22
C CYS A 32 13.00 1.92 7.00
N GLY A 33 12.17 0.87 7.05
CA GLY A 33 10.95 0.85 7.83
C GLY A 33 10.14 -0.41 7.62
N THR A 34 9.17 -0.61 8.49
CA THR A 34 8.13 -1.64 8.39
C THR A 34 6.79 -0.96 8.66
N GLY A 35 5.88 -1.00 7.70
CA GLY A 35 4.51 -0.50 7.85
C GLY A 35 3.53 -1.64 8.11
N ASP A 36 2.28 -1.31 8.42
CA ASP A 36 1.19 -2.28 8.38
C ASP A 36 1.15 -2.91 6.97
N TRP A 37 1.37 -4.22 6.89
CA TRP A 37 1.47 -5.01 5.65
C TRP A 37 2.58 -4.63 4.66
N ALA A 38 3.65 -3.93 5.05
CA ALA A 38 4.67 -3.55 4.07
C ALA A 38 6.11 -3.59 4.58
N TYR A 39 6.99 -4.01 3.68
CA TYR A 39 8.44 -3.80 3.76
C TYR A 39 8.80 -2.49 3.07
N ALA A 40 9.57 -1.64 3.75
CA ALA A 40 10.10 -0.42 3.17
C ALA A 40 11.63 -0.52 3.03
N LEU A 41 12.11 -0.35 1.79
CA LEU A 41 13.52 -0.33 1.45
C LEU A 41 13.89 1.06 0.93
N ARG A 42 15.11 1.51 1.25
CA ARG A 42 15.70 2.75 0.75
C ARG A 42 16.75 2.41 -0.31
N SER A 43 16.76 3.17 -1.40
CA SER A 43 17.70 2.96 -2.50
C SER A 43 19.15 3.28 -2.10
N PRO A 44 20.16 2.77 -2.84
CA PRO A 44 21.57 3.02 -2.54
C PRO A 44 21.96 4.50 -2.51
N SER A 45 21.39 5.31 -3.42
CA SER A 45 21.60 6.77 -3.42
C SER A 45 20.94 7.47 -2.23
N GLY A 46 19.98 6.80 -1.60
CA GLY A 46 19.14 7.34 -0.54
C GLY A 46 18.02 8.25 -1.04
N ALA A 47 17.85 8.40 -2.35
CA ALA A 47 16.86 9.30 -2.95
C ALA A 47 15.48 8.67 -3.11
N LEU A 48 15.37 7.34 -3.18
CA LEU A 48 14.11 6.63 -3.38
C LEU A 48 13.77 5.71 -2.21
N ALA A 49 12.49 5.43 -2.06
CA ALA A 49 11.93 4.41 -1.20
C ALA A 49 11.08 3.44 -2.03
N ALA A 50 11.18 2.15 -1.74
CA ALA A 50 10.30 1.11 -2.25
C ALA A 50 9.46 0.58 -1.10
N ARG A 51 8.14 0.62 -1.25
CA ARG A 51 7.17 -0.03 -0.38
C ARG A 51 6.67 -1.29 -1.08
N ILE A 52 6.84 -2.44 -0.45
CA ILE A 52 6.45 -3.74 -0.96
C ILE A 52 5.47 -4.37 0.02
N SER A 53 4.23 -4.61 -0.41
CA SER A 53 3.20 -5.30 0.36
C SER A 53 2.84 -6.64 -0.30
N PRO A 54 2.67 -7.74 0.44
CA PRO A 54 2.14 -8.99 -0.10
C PRO A 54 0.68 -8.86 -0.52
N PHE A 55 -0.06 -7.92 0.05
CA PHE A 55 -1.46 -7.68 -0.27
C PHE A 55 -1.86 -6.26 0.14
N ASP A 56 -2.14 -5.42 -0.85
CA ASP A 56 -2.62 -4.07 -0.63
C ASP A 56 -3.68 -3.67 -1.66
N PRO A 57 -4.97 -3.87 -1.35
CA PRO A 57 -6.06 -3.50 -2.25
C PRO A 57 -6.21 -1.98 -2.41
N ALA A 58 -5.58 -1.17 -1.55
CA ALA A 58 -5.58 0.29 -1.63
C ALA A 58 -4.37 0.86 -2.41
N GLY A 59 -3.29 0.08 -2.59
CA GLY A 59 -2.05 0.52 -3.21
C GLY A 59 -2.23 1.19 -4.58
N ALA A 60 -3.05 0.60 -5.45
CA ALA A 60 -3.36 1.17 -6.76
C ALA A 60 -4.07 2.54 -6.70
N TYR A 61 -4.85 2.80 -5.65
CA TYR A 61 -5.52 4.09 -5.45
C TYR A 61 -4.57 5.14 -4.92
N SER A 62 -3.66 4.78 -4.01
CA SER A 62 -2.58 5.66 -3.57
C SER A 62 -1.70 6.06 -4.75
N ALA A 63 -1.29 5.10 -5.57
CA ALA A 63 -0.52 5.39 -6.80
C ALA A 63 -1.31 6.25 -7.79
N ALA A 64 -2.62 6.05 -7.93
CA ALA A 64 -3.45 6.90 -8.79
C ALA A 64 -3.53 8.35 -8.27
N LEU A 65 -3.75 8.55 -6.97
CA LEU A 65 -3.72 9.88 -6.36
C LEU A 65 -2.37 10.57 -6.60
N TYR A 66 -1.26 9.84 -6.44
CA TYR A 66 0.07 10.42 -6.65
C TYR A 66 0.29 10.87 -8.10
N ARG A 67 -0.23 10.11 -9.08
CA ARG A 67 -0.19 10.50 -10.50
C ARG A 67 -1.09 11.69 -10.80
N GLU A 68 -2.35 11.63 -10.34
CA GLU A 68 -3.38 12.64 -10.64
C GLU A 68 -3.06 13.99 -9.99
N ALA A 69 -2.58 13.98 -8.73
CA ALA A 69 -2.26 15.17 -7.97
C ALA A 69 -0.78 15.58 -8.05
N ALA A 70 0.06 14.95 -8.88
CA ALA A 70 1.51 15.23 -8.96
C ALA A 70 1.83 16.73 -9.15
N HIS A 71 1.02 17.42 -9.95
CA HIS A 71 1.17 18.84 -10.26
C HIS A 71 0.98 19.76 -9.05
N THR A 72 0.29 19.31 -7.99
CA THR A 72 0.15 20.06 -6.73
C THR A 72 1.45 20.10 -5.94
N ARG A 73 2.36 19.15 -6.19
CA ARG A 73 3.56 18.89 -5.39
C ARG A 73 3.26 18.56 -3.91
N GLN A 74 2.02 18.21 -3.58
CA GLN A 74 1.57 17.87 -2.23
C GLN A 74 1.35 16.36 -2.02
N VAL A 75 1.81 15.56 -2.98
CA VAL A 75 1.87 14.10 -2.93
C VAL A 75 3.30 13.66 -3.24
N PRO A 76 3.70 12.44 -2.84
CA PRO A 76 5.00 11.88 -3.20
C PRO A 76 5.19 11.84 -4.72
N ALA A 77 6.40 12.12 -5.18
CA ALA A 77 6.81 11.89 -6.54
C ALA A 77 6.92 10.38 -6.79
N LEU A 78 5.88 9.82 -7.41
CA LEU A 78 5.82 8.42 -7.79
C LEU A 78 6.81 8.16 -8.95
N VAL A 79 7.67 7.16 -8.77
CA VAL A 79 8.62 6.69 -9.79
C VAL A 79 8.04 5.48 -10.52
N ASP A 80 7.50 4.52 -9.77
CA ASP A 80 6.91 3.31 -10.34
C ASP A 80 5.84 2.74 -9.40
N HIS A 81 4.86 2.05 -9.97
CA HIS A 81 3.89 1.28 -9.22
C HIS A 81 3.45 0.06 -10.03
N ARG A 82 3.46 -1.10 -9.38
CA ARG A 82 3.09 -2.38 -9.98
C ARG A 82 2.25 -3.19 -9.01
N VAL A 83 1.16 -3.75 -9.53
CA VAL A 83 0.54 -4.92 -8.93
C VAL A 83 1.33 -6.15 -9.39
N LEU A 84 1.91 -6.86 -8.43
CA LEU A 84 2.72 -8.06 -8.62
C LEU A 84 1.85 -9.31 -8.59
N ASP A 85 2.44 -10.46 -8.89
CA ASP A 85 1.73 -11.74 -8.85
C ASP A 85 1.15 -12.00 -7.46
N GLY A 86 -0.03 -12.63 -7.42
CA GLY A 86 -0.72 -12.99 -6.19
C GLY A 86 -1.35 -11.83 -5.41
N GLY A 87 -1.36 -10.61 -5.97
CA GLY A 87 -2.01 -9.43 -5.38
C GLY A 87 -1.10 -8.53 -4.56
N ALA A 88 0.22 -8.80 -4.60
CA ALA A 88 1.20 -7.94 -3.98
C ALA A 88 1.30 -6.59 -4.69
N ASP A 89 1.77 -5.57 -3.97
CA ASP A 89 1.92 -4.21 -4.45
C ASP A 89 3.37 -3.75 -4.26
N LEU A 90 3.96 -3.21 -5.33
CA LEU A 90 5.22 -2.48 -5.29
C LEU A 90 4.92 -1.03 -5.63
N THR A 91 5.31 -0.13 -4.74
CA THR A 91 5.34 1.31 -4.99
C THR A 91 6.76 1.83 -4.79
N VAL A 92 7.34 2.46 -5.81
CA VAL A 92 8.61 3.16 -5.72
C VAL A 92 8.36 4.66 -5.87
N MET A 93 8.83 5.45 -4.92
CA MET A 93 8.64 6.89 -4.87
C MET A 93 9.89 7.57 -4.28
N GLU A 94 9.91 8.89 -4.25
CA GLU A 94 10.96 9.61 -3.53
C GLU A 94 11.04 9.18 -2.05
N TYR A 95 12.23 9.25 -1.47
CA TYR A 95 12.41 9.06 -0.04
C TYR A 95 11.90 10.28 0.73
N LEU A 96 11.10 10.05 1.77
CA LEU A 96 10.47 11.08 2.58
C LEU A 96 10.98 11.04 4.03
N ALA A 97 11.09 12.21 4.64
CA ALA A 97 11.46 12.36 6.06
C ALA A 97 10.21 12.64 6.91
N PRO A 98 10.13 12.09 8.15
CA PRO A 98 9.04 12.42 9.07
C PRO A 98 9.07 13.92 9.44
N VAL A 99 7.89 14.46 9.76
CA VAL A 99 7.73 15.85 10.25
C VAL A 99 7.28 15.84 11.71
N PRO A 100 7.45 16.95 12.45
CA PRO A 100 6.85 17.10 13.76
C PRO A 100 5.33 16.89 13.69
N GLU A 101 4.77 16.16 14.65
CA GLU A 101 3.35 15.78 14.67
C GLU A 101 2.40 16.98 14.50
N ALA A 102 2.70 18.10 15.18
CA ALA A 102 1.92 19.33 15.08
C ALA A 102 1.82 19.88 13.64
N GLU A 103 2.88 19.70 12.85
CA GLU A 103 2.90 20.10 11.44
C GLU A 103 2.05 19.16 10.57
N GLY A 104 2.13 17.85 10.83
CA GLY A 104 1.26 16.86 10.17
C GLY A 104 -0.22 17.11 10.45
N ILE A 105 -0.57 17.38 11.72
CA ILE A 105 -1.94 17.74 12.12
C ILE A 105 -2.41 19.00 11.40
N ALA A 106 -1.56 20.02 11.31
CA ALA A 106 -1.93 21.28 10.65
C ALA A 106 -2.22 21.06 9.15
N PHE A 107 -1.39 20.28 8.47
CA PHE A 107 -1.57 19.98 7.04
C PHE A 107 -2.82 19.13 6.77
N GLN A 108 -3.09 18.11 7.59
CA GLN A 108 -4.35 17.35 7.43
C GLN A 108 -5.59 18.19 7.69
N ARG A 109 -5.52 19.11 8.67
CA ARG A 109 -6.62 20.05 8.92
C ARG A 109 -6.86 20.99 7.74
N SER A 110 -5.81 21.47 7.07
CA SER A 110 -6.00 22.31 5.89
C SER A 110 -6.66 21.52 4.75
N ILE A 111 -6.29 20.25 4.54
CA ILE A 111 -6.96 19.35 3.57
C ILE A 111 -8.44 19.18 3.94
N THR A 112 -8.73 18.89 5.20
CA THR A 112 -10.10 18.67 5.71
C THR A 112 -10.97 19.92 5.51
N ARG A 113 -10.40 21.10 5.77
CA ARG A 113 -11.05 22.40 5.60
C ARG A 113 -11.08 22.89 4.15
N ARG A 114 -10.36 22.19 3.25
CA ARG A 114 -10.17 22.58 1.84
C ARG A 114 -9.65 24.00 1.72
N GLU A 115 -8.63 24.33 2.50
CA GLU A 115 -7.99 25.64 2.45
C GLU A 115 -7.44 25.90 1.03
N PRO A 116 -7.40 27.15 0.55
CA PRO A 116 -7.15 27.47 -0.86
C PRO A 116 -5.87 26.85 -1.43
N GLU A 117 -4.82 26.73 -0.61
CA GLU A 117 -3.52 26.18 -1.00
C GLU A 117 -3.50 24.66 -1.15
N VAL A 118 -4.49 23.94 -0.62
CA VAL A 118 -4.65 22.47 -0.75
C VAL A 118 -5.96 22.07 -1.44
N ALA A 119 -6.76 23.02 -1.91
CA ALA A 119 -8.09 22.75 -2.45
C ALA A 119 -8.08 21.75 -3.62
N THR A 120 -7.10 21.87 -4.52
CA THR A 120 -6.92 20.93 -5.65
C THR A 120 -6.56 19.53 -5.18
N LEU A 121 -5.64 19.40 -4.21
CA LEU A 121 -5.30 18.12 -3.61
C LEU A 121 -6.53 17.47 -2.94
N ALA A 122 -7.28 18.25 -2.16
CA ALA A 122 -8.47 17.76 -1.47
C ALA A 122 -9.56 17.26 -2.46
N ALA A 123 -9.67 17.87 -3.64
CA ALA A 123 -10.55 17.39 -4.70
C ALA A 123 -10.10 16.02 -5.23
N HIS A 124 -8.82 15.86 -5.58
CA HIS A 124 -8.29 14.56 -6.02
C HIS A 124 -8.41 13.47 -4.96
N ILE A 125 -8.15 13.79 -3.69
CA ILE A 125 -8.35 12.85 -2.57
C ILE A 125 -9.80 12.39 -2.54
N ALA A 126 -10.76 13.31 -2.62
CA ALA A 126 -12.19 12.97 -2.58
C ALA A 126 -12.61 12.11 -3.78
N ASP A 127 -12.13 12.40 -4.98
CA ASP A 127 -12.47 11.66 -6.19
C ASP A 127 -11.93 10.23 -6.15
N VAL A 128 -10.66 10.06 -5.78
CA VAL A 128 -10.02 8.75 -5.65
C VAL A 128 -10.63 7.95 -4.49
N HIS A 129 -10.93 8.60 -3.36
CA HIS A 129 -11.61 7.97 -2.22
C HIS A 129 -13.00 7.46 -2.60
N ALA A 130 -13.78 8.28 -3.30
CA ALA A 130 -15.10 7.89 -3.78
C ALA A 130 -15.04 6.74 -4.79
N ARG A 131 -13.99 6.69 -5.63
CA ARG A 131 -13.74 5.55 -6.54
C ARG A 131 -13.45 4.28 -5.74
N GLY A 132 -12.50 4.32 -4.81
CA GLY A 132 -12.16 3.19 -3.96
C GLY A 132 -13.36 2.65 -3.18
N ALA A 133 -14.17 3.53 -2.60
CA ALA A 133 -15.37 3.15 -1.85
C ALA A 133 -16.43 2.41 -2.71
N ARG A 134 -16.46 2.63 -4.03
CA ARG A 134 -17.37 1.90 -4.94
C ARG A 134 -16.81 0.57 -5.42
N GLU A 135 -15.49 0.48 -5.55
CA GLU A 135 -14.80 -0.62 -6.22
C GLU A 135 -14.22 -1.64 -5.23
N GLN A 136 -13.94 -1.25 -3.98
CA GLN A 136 -13.27 -2.08 -2.99
C GLN A 136 -14.21 -2.48 -1.83
N PRO A 137 -14.46 -3.79 -1.58
CA PRO A 137 -15.45 -4.24 -0.61
C PRO A 137 -15.10 -3.98 0.86
N TRP A 138 -13.83 -3.72 1.17
CA TRP A 138 -13.31 -3.43 2.51
C TRP A 138 -12.69 -2.04 2.62
N TRP A 139 -13.15 -1.10 1.80
CA TRP A 139 -12.62 0.26 1.79
C TRP A 139 -12.83 0.97 3.14
N GLY A 140 -11.74 1.50 3.73
CA GLY A 140 -11.79 2.29 4.94
C GLY A 140 -12.24 3.75 4.72
N PRO A 141 -12.48 4.50 5.80
CA PRO A 141 -12.46 5.97 5.73
C PRO A 141 -11.07 6.47 5.30
N LEU A 142 -10.93 7.78 5.09
CA LEU A 142 -9.61 8.37 4.89
C LEU A 142 -8.77 8.19 6.17
N ASP A 143 -7.50 7.81 6.01
CA ASP A 143 -6.57 7.77 7.13
C ASP A 143 -6.18 9.20 7.54
N ASP A 144 -6.49 9.54 8.79
CA ASP A 144 -6.20 10.82 9.42
C ASP A 144 -4.98 10.75 10.34
N ASN A 145 -4.12 9.74 10.22
CA ASN A 145 -2.87 9.64 10.95
C ASN A 145 -1.88 10.75 10.54
N PRO A 146 -1.51 11.68 11.44
CA PRO A 146 -0.59 12.78 11.11
C PRO A 146 0.78 12.34 10.62
N ALA A 147 1.21 11.11 10.94
CA ALA A 147 2.47 10.54 10.48
C ALA A 147 2.50 10.30 8.94
N ASN A 148 1.34 10.29 8.29
CA ASN A 148 1.20 10.18 6.85
C ASN A 148 1.53 11.49 6.11
N VAL A 149 1.70 12.59 6.85
CA VAL A 149 2.28 13.82 6.32
C VAL A 149 3.79 13.74 6.50
N MET A 150 4.52 13.90 5.40
CA MET A 150 5.97 13.78 5.38
C MET A 150 6.61 14.91 4.58
N ARG A 151 7.93 14.99 4.64
CA ARG A 151 8.72 16.01 3.94
C ARG A 151 9.57 15.42 2.84
N GLY A 152 9.44 15.96 1.63
CA GLY A 152 10.34 15.67 0.53
C GLY A 152 11.71 16.34 0.68
N ALA A 153 12.70 15.90 -0.09
CA ALA A 153 14.07 16.43 -0.02
C ALA A 153 14.18 17.94 -0.34
N ASP A 154 13.20 18.49 -1.06
CA ASP A 154 13.09 19.92 -1.39
C ASP A 154 12.36 20.75 -0.30
N GLY A 155 12.01 20.13 0.83
CA GLY A 155 11.39 20.77 1.98
C GLY A 155 9.86 20.83 1.95
N ARG A 156 9.21 20.43 0.86
CA ARG A 156 7.74 20.48 0.76
C ARG A 156 7.06 19.43 1.62
N LEU A 157 5.87 19.75 2.10
CA LEU A 157 4.99 18.77 2.74
C LEU A 157 4.21 18.00 1.69
N VAL A 158 4.15 16.69 1.87
CA VAL A 158 3.35 15.77 1.07
C VAL A 158 2.48 14.92 1.98
N VAL A 159 1.33 14.48 1.48
CA VAL A 159 0.51 13.49 2.14
C VAL A 159 0.63 12.14 1.41
N ALA A 160 0.87 11.08 2.17
CA ALA A 160 0.99 9.71 1.69
C ALA A 160 -0.06 8.81 2.37
N ASP A 161 -0.21 7.59 1.88
CA ASP A 161 -0.91 6.48 2.57
C ASP A 161 -2.32 6.80 3.14
N LEU A 162 -3.10 7.59 2.41
CA LEU A 162 -4.44 8.03 2.84
C LEU A 162 -5.53 6.97 2.73
N PHE A 163 -5.25 5.89 2.00
CA PHE A 163 -6.23 4.88 1.62
C PHE A 163 -5.80 3.53 2.15
N TYR A 164 -6.74 2.82 2.76
CA TYR A 164 -6.49 1.51 3.33
C TYR A 164 -7.74 0.63 3.22
N ALA A 165 -7.54 -0.69 3.29
CA ALA A 165 -8.62 -1.61 3.58
C ALA A 165 -8.75 -1.82 5.09
N ASP A 166 -9.99 -1.98 5.57
CA ASP A 166 -10.29 -2.37 6.94
C ASP A 166 -9.75 -3.79 7.21
N GLY A 167 -8.47 -3.87 7.56
CA GLY A 167 -7.75 -5.11 7.83
C GLY A 167 -8.38 -5.95 8.93
N PRO A 168 -8.77 -5.39 10.09
CA PRO A 168 -9.46 -6.14 11.11
C PRO A 168 -10.76 -6.80 10.62
N ALA A 169 -11.61 -6.08 9.88
CA ALA A 169 -12.84 -6.66 9.33
C ALA A 169 -12.55 -7.68 8.22
N LEU A 170 -11.57 -7.39 7.36
CA LEU A 170 -11.12 -8.29 6.31
C LEU A 170 -10.64 -9.63 6.88
N TYR A 171 -9.71 -9.62 7.84
CA TYR A 171 -9.18 -10.85 8.43
C TYR A 171 -10.17 -11.58 9.33
N ARG A 172 -11.13 -10.88 9.93
CA ARG A 172 -12.29 -11.55 10.55
C ARG A 172 -13.09 -12.31 9.49
N ALA A 173 -13.39 -11.70 8.35
CA ALA A 173 -14.11 -12.37 7.27
C ALA A 173 -13.32 -13.55 6.68
N VAL A 174 -11.99 -13.46 6.54
CA VAL A 174 -11.18 -14.62 6.10
C VAL A 174 -11.33 -15.82 7.03
N ARG A 175 -11.44 -15.59 8.33
CA ARG A 175 -11.59 -16.65 9.34
C ARG A 175 -13.01 -17.19 9.42
N ASP A 176 -14.00 -16.30 9.42
CA ASP A 176 -15.38 -16.64 9.77
C ASP A 176 -16.25 -16.92 8.53
N ASP A 177 -15.91 -16.33 7.38
CA ASP A 177 -16.66 -16.39 6.12
C ASP A 177 -15.73 -16.30 4.88
N PRO A 178 -14.91 -17.33 4.62
CA PRO A 178 -14.00 -17.35 3.47
C PRO A 178 -14.75 -17.29 2.12
N ASP A 179 -16.02 -17.65 2.09
CA ASP A 179 -16.87 -17.58 0.89
C ASP A 179 -17.07 -16.14 0.42
N ARG A 180 -17.28 -15.22 1.36
CA ARG A 180 -17.33 -13.79 1.07
C ARG A 180 -16.01 -13.29 0.47
N ILE A 181 -14.86 -13.71 1.02
CA ILE A 181 -13.55 -13.31 0.49
C ILE A 181 -13.37 -13.79 -0.94
N VAL A 182 -13.65 -15.06 -1.21
CA VAL A 182 -13.44 -15.65 -2.54
C VAL A 182 -14.37 -15.06 -3.59
N ARG A 183 -15.59 -14.67 -3.21
CA ARG A 183 -16.52 -13.98 -4.11
C ARG A 183 -16.05 -12.57 -4.45
N ASP A 184 -15.57 -11.85 -3.46
CA ASP A 184 -15.30 -10.41 -3.58
C ASP A 184 -13.86 -10.11 -4.04
N TYR A 185 -12.91 -11.03 -3.83
CA TYR A 185 -11.53 -10.95 -4.35
C TYR A 185 -11.15 -12.15 -5.24
N PRO A 186 -10.83 -11.92 -6.53
CA PRO A 186 -10.28 -12.95 -7.41
C PRO A 186 -9.02 -13.58 -6.83
N GLU A 187 -8.87 -14.90 -7.00
CA GLU A 187 -7.75 -15.67 -6.42
C GLU A 187 -6.38 -15.07 -6.71
N HIS A 188 -6.13 -14.64 -7.94
CA HIS A 188 -4.85 -14.07 -8.36
C HIS A 188 -4.49 -12.75 -7.67
N LEU A 189 -5.44 -12.09 -6.99
CA LEU A 189 -5.22 -10.84 -6.26
C LEU A 189 -5.15 -11.03 -4.74
N ARG A 190 -5.30 -12.25 -4.22
CA ARG A 190 -5.33 -12.51 -2.77
C ARG A 190 -4.48 -13.69 -2.31
N ARG A 191 -3.59 -14.21 -3.17
CA ARG A 191 -2.81 -15.42 -2.84
C ARG A 191 -1.91 -15.19 -1.63
N HIS A 192 -1.38 -13.98 -1.51
CA HIS A 192 -0.43 -13.61 -0.47
C HIS A 192 -1.10 -12.87 0.71
N MET A 193 -2.43 -12.78 0.76
CA MET A 193 -3.15 -11.97 1.76
C MET A 193 -2.92 -12.41 3.22
N THR A 194 -2.41 -13.63 3.47
CA THR A 194 -2.13 -14.14 4.82
C THR A 194 -0.65 -14.13 5.18
N GLU A 195 0.22 -13.58 4.33
CA GLU A 195 1.68 -13.68 4.50
C GLU A 195 2.28 -12.63 5.44
N LEU A 196 1.65 -11.46 5.58
CA LEU A 196 2.01 -10.49 6.61
C LEU A 196 0.82 -10.16 7.52
N PRO A 197 1.01 -10.23 8.85
CA PRO A 197 0.04 -9.71 9.80
C PRO A 197 0.01 -8.17 9.74
N LEU A 198 -1.05 -7.57 10.27
CA LEU A 198 -1.02 -6.13 10.59
C LEU A 198 0.15 -5.88 11.55
N ALA A 199 1.01 -4.90 11.30
CA ALA A 199 2.11 -4.57 12.21
C ALA A 199 1.57 -4.17 13.59
N SER A 200 0.42 -3.51 13.64
CA SER A 200 -0.33 -3.21 14.88
C SER A 200 -0.89 -4.43 15.63
N SER A 201 -0.95 -5.62 15.01
CA SER A 201 -1.47 -6.84 15.64
C SER A 201 -0.43 -7.65 16.43
N GLY A 202 0.86 -7.28 16.36
CA GLY A 202 1.94 -8.00 17.05
C GLY A 202 2.27 -9.38 16.45
N GLY A 203 1.71 -9.71 15.28
CA GLY A 203 1.92 -10.97 14.59
C GLY A 203 0.65 -11.79 14.41
N TRP A 204 0.72 -12.86 13.62
CA TRP A 204 -0.32 -13.89 13.61
C TRP A 204 -0.19 -14.74 14.87
N ALA A 205 -1.34 -15.12 15.46
CA ALA A 205 -1.33 -16.23 16.40
C ALA A 205 -0.88 -17.53 15.70
N ASP A 206 -0.23 -18.43 16.44
CA ASP A 206 0.29 -19.68 15.89
C ASP A 206 -0.80 -20.45 15.11
N GLY A 207 -0.48 -20.80 13.86
CA GLY A 207 -1.37 -21.53 12.97
C GLY A 207 -2.50 -20.71 12.33
N ASP A 208 -2.67 -19.41 12.66
CA ASP A 208 -3.81 -18.62 12.16
C ASP A 208 -3.69 -18.35 10.66
N ALA A 209 -2.49 -18.04 10.18
CA ALA A 209 -2.20 -17.88 8.76
C ALA A 209 -2.47 -19.17 7.97
N GLU A 210 -2.08 -20.32 8.50
CA GLU A 210 -2.32 -21.65 7.90
C GLU A 210 -3.81 -21.97 7.84
N ARG A 211 -4.56 -21.71 8.92
CA ARG A 211 -6.02 -21.91 8.96
C ARG A 211 -6.74 -21.05 7.94
N MET A 212 -6.39 -19.76 7.87
CA MET A 212 -6.95 -18.83 6.87
C MET A 212 -6.65 -19.30 5.44
N ARG A 213 -5.39 -19.69 5.17
CA ARG A 213 -4.98 -20.20 3.84
C ARG A 213 -5.74 -21.47 3.46
N ALA A 214 -5.91 -22.41 4.39
CA ALA A 214 -6.65 -23.64 4.18
C ALA A 214 -8.14 -23.38 3.91
N GLY A 215 -8.76 -22.45 4.64
CA GLY A 215 -10.16 -22.05 4.43
C GLY A 215 -10.40 -21.48 3.04
N LEU A 216 -9.55 -20.54 2.60
CA LEU A 216 -9.63 -19.95 1.26
C LEU A 216 -9.43 -21.02 0.17
N ALA A 217 -8.43 -21.89 0.30
CA ALA A 217 -8.16 -22.95 -0.67
C ALA A 217 -9.31 -23.96 -0.79
N ALA A 218 -9.94 -24.32 0.34
CA ALA A 218 -11.10 -25.21 0.34
C ALA A 218 -12.31 -24.59 -0.38
N THR A 219 -12.56 -23.29 -0.16
CA THR A 219 -13.61 -22.55 -0.88
C THR A 219 -13.32 -22.45 -2.38
N ASP A 220 -12.08 -22.14 -2.77
CA ASP A 220 -11.66 -22.10 -4.17
C ASP A 220 -11.88 -23.44 -4.88
N ALA A 221 -11.45 -24.54 -4.26
CA ALA A 221 -11.63 -25.89 -4.80
C ALA A 221 -13.13 -26.23 -4.99
N ARG A 222 -13.97 -25.86 -4.01
CA ARG A 222 -15.41 -26.08 -4.07
C ARG A 222 -16.08 -25.30 -5.20
N LEU A 223 -15.64 -24.08 -5.49
CA LEU A 223 -16.19 -23.28 -6.59
C LEU A 223 -15.73 -23.77 -7.96
N ARG A 224 -14.45 -24.18 -8.11
CA ARG A 224 -13.95 -24.78 -9.36
C ARG A 224 -14.64 -26.10 -9.71
N GLY A 225 -15.00 -26.91 -8.71
CA GLY A 225 -15.73 -28.17 -8.92
C GLY A 225 -17.23 -28.01 -9.23
N ARG A 226 -17.75 -26.77 -9.20
CA ARG A 226 -19.15 -26.44 -9.52
C ARG A 226 -19.33 -25.77 -10.89
N GLY A 227 -18.26 -25.42 -11.58
CA GLY A 227 -18.25 -24.88 -12.95
C GLY A 227 -17.95 -25.96 -13.96
#